data_AF-A0AA92R838-F1
#
_entry.id   AF-A0AA92R838-F1
#
_cell.length_a   1.000
_cell.length_b   1.000
_cell.length_c   1.000
_cell.angle_alpha   90.00
_cell.angle_beta   90.00
_cell.angle_gamma   90.00
#
_symmetry.space_group_name_H-M   'P 1'
#
loop_
_entity.id
_entity.type
_entity.pdbx_description
1 polymer ?
#
loop_
_entity_poly.entity_id
_entity_poly.type
_entity_poly.pdbx_seq_one_letter_code
_entity_poly.pdbx_strand_id
1 'polypeptide(L)'
;MISLSDIENLIQHIWEEPIFSDVTSKKVVVSLYGTLSKKIPDKFIIIEEVFPKDELEDIWSNYEEYLDEYLIFPFLGTLGEAVICIGYGNDNKGKIFYFDFDFGACELDGDNLEAFLEKLIES
;
A
#
# COMPACT_ATOMS: atom_id res chain seq x y z
N MET A 1 -17.85 11.84 4.37
CA MET A 1 -17.06 12.10 3.15
C MET A 1 -15.64 12.27 3.64
N ILE A 2 -14.80 11.26 3.44
CA ILE A 2 -13.38 11.36 3.80
C ILE A 2 -12.73 12.16 2.68
N SER A 3 -11.90 13.14 3.03
CA SER A 3 -11.18 13.96 2.05
C SER A 3 -9.83 13.34 1.75
N LEU A 4 -9.29 13.55 0.56
CA LEU A 4 -7.91 13.17 0.19
C LEU A 4 -6.88 13.65 1.22
N SER A 5 -7.13 14.78 1.88
CA SER A 5 -6.29 15.26 2.98
C SER A 5 -6.23 14.31 4.18
N ASP A 6 -7.29 13.56 4.49
CA ASP A 6 -7.25 12.55 5.54
C ASP A 6 -6.34 11.38 5.16
N ILE A 7 -6.36 10.99 3.89
CA ILE A 7 -5.50 9.95 3.34
C ILE A 7 -4.05 10.42 3.33
N GLU A 8 -3.79 11.62 2.79
CA GLU A 8 -2.48 12.26 2.81
C GLU A 8 -1.88 12.25 4.21
N ASN A 9 -2.67 12.62 5.23
CA ASN A 9 -2.21 12.61 6.63
C ASN A 9 -1.81 11.22 7.15
N LEU A 10 -2.44 10.14 6.65
CA LEU A 10 -2.11 8.77 7.03
C LEU A 10 -0.78 8.30 6.43
N ILE A 11 -0.42 8.81 5.24
CA ILE A 11 0.76 8.35 4.50
C ILE A 11 1.87 9.38 4.39
N GLN A 12 1.70 10.60 4.94
CA GLN A 12 2.63 11.71 4.74
C GLN A 12 4.12 11.39 5.01
N HIS A 13 4.38 10.51 5.96
CA HIS A 13 5.73 10.09 6.34
C HIS A 13 6.44 9.28 5.25
N ILE A 14 5.72 8.72 4.27
CA ILE A 14 6.33 7.98 3.15
C ILE A 14 7.18 8.90 2.26
N TRP A 15 6.88 10.20 2.23
CA TRP A 15 7.62 11.20 1.45
C TRP A 15 8.75 11.88 2.24
N GLU A 16 8.99 11.47 3.48
CA GLU A 16 10.05 12.02 4.33
C GLU A 16 11.33 11.19 4.19
N GLU A 17 12.50 11.84 4.16
CA GLU A 17 13.79 11.13 4.19
C GLU A 17 14.11 10.61 5.61
N PRO A 18 14.68 9.40 5.76
CA PRO A 18 15.19 8.52 4.70
C PRO A 18 14.14 7.55 4.11
N ILE A 19 12.90 7.57 4.59
CA ILE A 19 11.87 6.59 4.21
C ILE A 19 11.62 6.61 2.70
N PHE A 20 11.50 7.79 2.12
CA PHE A 20 11.25 7.97 0.69
C PHE A 20 12.28 7.27 -0.18
N SER A 21 13.58 7.46 0.09
CA SER A 21 14.64 6.78 -0.66
C SER A 21 14.73 5.29 -0.32
N ASP A 22 14.58 4.94 0.96
CA ASP A 22 14.82 3.58 1.45
C ASP A 22 13.74 2.59 1.01
N VAL A 23 12.48 3.02 0.90
CA VAL A 23 11.38 2.08 0.64
C VAL A 23 11.49 1.40 -0.73
N THR A 24 12.00 2.11 -1.73
CA THR A 24 12.26 1.57 -3.08
C THR A 24 13.46 0.63 -3.17
N SER A 25 14.36 0.62 -2.18
CA SER A 25 15.43 -0.40 -2.09
C SER A 25 14.97 -1.66 -1.36
N LYS A 26 13.73 -1.68 -0.84
CA LYS A 26 13.20 -2.76 -0.02
C LYS A 26 12.11 -3.57 -0.74
N LYS A 27 11.79 -4.71 -0.14
CA LYS A 27 10.76 -5.64 -0.59
C LYS A 27 9.92 -6.15 0.57
N VAL A 28 8.69 -6.50 0.25
CA VAL A 28 7.75 -7.13 1.18
C VAL A 28 8.00 -8.64 1.20
N VAL A 29 8.10 -9.23 2.39
CA VAL A 29 8.23 -10.70 2.55
C VAL A 29 6.83 -11.31 2.71
N VAL A 30 6.34 -11.99 1.67
CA VAL A 30 4.96 -12.46 1.59
C VAL A 30 4.61 -13.44 2.72
N SER A 31 5.56 -14.29 3.14
CA SER A 31 5.34 -15.26 4.22
C SER A 31 5.11 -14.64 5.60
N LEU A 32 5.36 -13.34 5.78
CA LEU A 32 5.02 -12.63 7.02
C LEU A 32 3.52 -12.33 7.14
N TYR A 33 2.77 -12.48 6.04
CA TYR A 33 1.35 -12.16 5.94
C TYR A 33 0.55 -13.43 5.71
N GLY A 34 -0.18 -13.87 6.72
CA GLY A 34 -0.85 -15.18 6.75
C GLY A 34 -1.95 -15.34 5.69
N THR A 35 -2.64 -14.25 5.35
CA THR A 35 -3.66 -14.25 4.29
C THR A 35 -3.01 -14.14 2.91
N LEU A 36 -2.07 -13.23 2.74
CA LEU A 36 -1.39 -12.97 1.46
C LEU A 36 -0.61 -14.20 0.98
N SER A 37 0.14 -14.85 1.87
CA SER A 37 0.95 -16.04 1.56
C SER A 37 0.16 -17.27 1.10
N LYS A 38 -1.14 -17.29 1.33
CA LYS A 38 -2.05 -18.33 0.81
C LYS A 38 -2.70 -17.93 -0.51
N LYS A 39 -2.65 -16.64 -0.84
CA LYS A 39 -3.36 -16.03 -1.96
C LYS A 39 -2.48 -15.94 -3.19
N ILE A 40 -1.23 -15.51 -3.02
CA ILE A 40 -0.26 -15.35 -4.11
C ILE A 40 0.88 -16.36 -4.00
N PRO A 41 1.47 -16.82 -5.13
CA PRO A 41 2.58 -17.77 -5.13
C PRO A 41 3.94 -17.10 -4.82
N ASP A 42 4.00 -15.77 -4.86
CA ASP A 42 5.21 -14.98 -4.71
C ASP A 42 5.82 -15.09 -3.32
N LYS A 43 7.15 -15.05 -3.27
CA LYS A 43 7.90 -15.00 -2.01
C LYS A 43 8.13 -13.57 -1.54
N PHE A 44 8.32 -12.68 -2.51
CA PHE A 44 8.63 -11.27 -2.27
C PHE A 44 7.82 -10.42 -3.23
N ILE A 45 7.42 -9.23 -2.77
CA ILE A 45 6.86 -8.18 -3.63
C ILE A 45 7.88 -7.05 -3.64
N ILE A 46 8.36 -6.70 -4.83
CA ILE A 46 9.35 -5.64 -5.03
C ILE A 46 8.62 -4.30 -5.12
N ILE A 47 9.02 -3.34 -4.31
CA ILE A 47 8.47 -1.97 -4.35
C ILE A 47 9.28 -1.21 -5.41
N GLU A 48 8.61 -0.71 -6.44
CA GLU A 48 9.27 -0.01 -7.55
C GLU A 48 9.20 1.50 -7.40
N GLU A 49 8.13 2.01 -6.80
CA GLU A 49 7.91 3.44 -6.67
C GLU A 49 7.10 3.81 -5.44
N VAL A 50 7.39 5.02 -4.94
CA VAL A 50 6.49 5.76 -4.06
C VAL A 50 5.70 6.72 -4.92
N PHE A 51 4.38 6.62 -4.85
CA PHE A 51 3.53 7.53 -5.61
C PHE A 51 3.74 8.99 -5.18
N PRO A 52 3.92 9.94 -6.12
CA PRO A 52 4.19 11.33 -5.79
C PRO A 52 3.05 12.00 -5.03
N LYS A 53 3.40 12.84 -4.06
CA LYS A 53 2.43 13.58 -3.26
C LYS A 53 1.53 14.50 -4.09
N ASP A 54 2.09 15.12 -5.13
CA ASP A 54 1.40 16.06 -6.01
C ASP A 54 0.48 15.37 -7.04
N GLU A 55 0.51 14.03 -7.11
CA GLU A 55 -0.31 13.24 -8.04
C GLU A 55 -1.49 12.51 -7.33
N LEU A 56 -1.72 12.75 -6.04
CA LEU A 56 -2.76 12.02 -5.27
C LEU A 56 -4.17 12.11 -5.88
N GLU A 57 -4.53 13.25 -6.46
CA GLU A 57 -5.84 13.43 -7.13
C GLU A 57 -5.94 12.61 -8.42
N ASP A 58 -4.87 12.55 -9.20
CA ASP A 58 -4.80 11.77 -10.43
C ASP A 58 -4.81 10.26 -10.11
N ILE A 59 -4.05 9.85 -9.08
CA ILE A 59 -4.05 8.47 -8.58
C ILE A 59 -5.44 8.08 -8.09
N TRP A 60 -6.12 8.95 -7.32
CA TRP A 60 -7.50 8.71 -6.90
C TRP A 60 -8.38 8.43 -8.10
N SER A 61 -8.37 9.34 -9.08
CA SER A 61 -9.23 9.25 -10.26
C SER A 61 -8.96 7.99 -11.10
N ASN A 62 -7.71 7.53 -11.15
CA ASN A 62 -7.32 6.34 -11.91
C ASN A 62 -7.72 5.02 -11.23
N TYR A 63 -7.76 5.00 -9.89
CA TYR A 63 -8.00 3.79 -9.11
C TYR A 63 -9.39 3.70 -8.47
N GLU A 64 -10.16 4.79 -8.44
CA GLU A 64 -11.44 4.90 -7.74
C GLU A 64 -12.41 3.77 -8.12
N GLU A 65 -12.56 3.48 -9.41
CA GLU A 65 -13.47 2.43 -9.90
C GLU A 65 -13.11 1.01 -9.41
N TYR A 66 -11.85 0.79 -9.01
CA TYR A 66 -11.35 -0.51 -8.60
C TYR A 66 -11.21 -0.64 -7.08
N LEU A 67 -10.94 0.46 -6.38
CA LEU A 67 -10.54 0.45 -4.97
C LEU A 67 -11.62 0.98 -4.02
N ASP A 68 -12.61 1.73 -4.51
CA ASP A 68 -13.63 2.33 -3.65
C ASP A 68 -14.48 1.28 -2.92
N GLU A 69 -14.74 0.13 -3.56
CA GLU A 69 -15.47 -0.99 -2.92
C GLU A 69 -14.74 -1.56 -1.68
N TYR A 70 -13.41 -1.41 -1.63
CA TYR A 70 -12.57 -1.87 -0.52
C TYR A 70 -12.26 -0.75 0.49
N LEU A 71 -12.59 0.51 0.17
CA LEU A 71 -12.21 1.69 0.93
C LEU A 71 -10.69 1.76 1.17
N ILE A 72 -9.89 1.58 0.12
CA ILE A 72 -8.43 1.64 0.17
C ILE A 72 -7.87 2.59 -0.90
N PHE A 73 -6.70 3.16 -0.64
CA PHE A 73 -6.01 4.09 -1.54
C PHE A 73 -4.55 3.67 -1.77
N PRO A 74 -4.06 3.61 -3.02
CA PRO A 74 -2.72 3.11 -3.30
C PRO A 74 -1.67 4.19 -3.08
N PHE A 75 -0.53 3.83 -2.50
CA PHE A 75 0.57 4.77 -2.23
C PHE A 75 1.97 4.24 -2.60
N LEU A 76 2.09 2.93 -2.89
CA LEU A 76 3.30 2.34 -3.47
C LEU A 76 2.94 1.51 -4.69
N GLY A 77 3.71 1.68 -5.76
CA GLY A 77 3.69 0.80 -6.92
C GLY A 77 4.68 -0.36 -6.74
N THR A 78 4.29 -1.55 -7.21
CA THR A 78 5.11 -2.77 -7.10
C THR A 78 5.32 -3.41 -8.47
N LEU A 79 6.34 -4.25 -8.58
CA LEU A 79 6.61 -4.98 -9.81
C LEU A 79 5.44 -5.91 -10.14
N GLY A 80 4.80 -5.70 -11.29
CA GLY A 80 3.70 -6.53 -11.79
C GLY A 80 2.30 -5.94 -11.56
N GLU A 81 2.14 -4.62 -11.67
CA GLU A 81 0.85 -3.88 -11.64
C GLU A 81 0.08 -3.91 -10.30
N ALA A 82 0.56 -4.67 -9.33
CA ALA A 82 0.05 -4.65 -7.97
C ALA A 82 0.48 -3.38 -7.21
N VAL A 83 -0.29 -3.02 -6.20
CA VAL A 83 -0.07 -1.81 -5.39
C VAL A 83 -0.22 -2.12 -3.90
N ILE A 84 0.49 -1.34 -3.07
CA ILE A 84 0.25 -1.30 -1.63
C ILE A 84 -0.64 -0.10 -1.31
N CYS A 85 -1.70 -0.36 -0.55
CA CYS A 85 -2.75 0.60 -0.25
C CYS A 85 -2.89 0.86 1.25
N ILE A 86 -3.33 2.06 1.59
CA ILE A 86 -3.79 2.46 2.93
C ILE A 86 -5.31 2.45 2.96
N GLY A 87 -5.89 1.86 3.99
CA GLY A 87 -7.34 1.85 4.20
C GLY A 87 -7.85 3.20 4.72
N TYR A 88 -9.05 3.57 4.28
CA TYR A 88 -9.84 4.68 4.77
C TYR A 88 -11.24 4.19 5.19
N GLY A 89 -12.09 5.10 5.67
CA GLY A 89 -13.39 4.71 6.23
C GLY A 89 -13.29 4.22 7.67
N ASN A 90 -14.41 4.09 8.36
CA ASN A 90 -14.39 3.80 9.80
C ASN A 90 -13.75 2.45 10.15
N ASP A 91 -13.86 1.45 9.27
CA ASP A 91 -13.45 0.07 9.56
C ASP A 91 -12.04 -0.27 9.04
N ASN A 92 -11.55 0.46 8.04
CA ASN A 92 -10.25 0.20 7.40
C ASN A 92 -9.20 1.29 7.65
N LYS A 93 -9.57 2.41 8.29
CA LYS A 93 -8.66 3.57 8.49
C LYS A 93 -7.30 3.14 9.02
N GLY A 94 -6.26 3.44 8.24
CA GLY A 94 -4.87 3.27 8.64
C GLY A 94 -4.31 1.85 8.48
N LYS A 95 -5.11 0.87 8.05
CA LYS A 95 -4.65 -0.49 7.78
C LYS A 95 -3.99 -0.59 6.41
N ILE A 96 -3.03 -1.49 6.25
CA ILE A 96 -2.31 -1.69 4.99
C ILE A 96 -2.88 -2.89 4.24
N PHE A 97 -2.98 -2.74 2.92
CA PHE A 97 -3.48 -3.75 2.00
C PHE A 97 -2.53 -3.94 0.82
N TYR A 98 -2.47 -5.16 0.32
CA TYR A 98 -1.99 -5.46 -1.02
C TYR A 98 -3.19 -5.54 -1.96
N PHE A 99 -3.10 -4.96 -3.14
CA PHE A 99 -4.10 -5.09 -4.19
C PHE A 99 -3.44 -5.47 -5.51
N ASP A 100 -4.09 -6.40 -6.20
CA ASP A 100 -3.80 -6.81 -7.57
C ASP A 100 -5.13 -7.14 -8.24
N PHE A 101 -5.24 -6.97 -9.56
CA PHE A 101 -6.45 -7.26 -10.32
C PHE A 101 -6.81 -8.74 -10.33
N ASP A 102 -5.83 -9.64 -10.25
CA ASP A 102 -6.09 -11.09 -10.25
C ASP A 102 -6.60 -11.61 -8.91
N PHE A 103 -6.10 -11.03 -7.81
CA PHE A 103 -6.39 -11.51 -6.46
C PHE A 103 -7.36 -10.60 -5.68
N GLY A 104 -7.52 -9.34 -6.07
CA GLY A 104 -8.25 -8.31 -5.32
C GLY A 104 -7.54 -7.94 -4.00
N ALA A 105 -8.18 -7.11 -3.18
CA ALA A 105 -7.59 -6.60 -1.94
C ALA A 105 -7.28 -7.71 -0.92
N CYS A 106 -6.14 -7.60 -0.26
CA CYS A 106 -5.70 -8.47 0.83
C CYS A 106 -5.12 -7.61 1.95
N GLU A 107 -5.77 -7.63 3.12
CA GLU A 107 -5.25 -6.97 4.33
C GLU A 107 -3.92 -7.60 4.75
N LEU A 108 -2.95 -6.78 5.13
CA LEU A 108 -1.63 -7.19 5.57
C LEU A 108 -1.61 -7.43 7.09
N ASP A 109 -2.43 -8.40 7.53
CA ASP A 109 -2.54 -8.87 8.92
C ASP A 109 -2.77 -7.75 9.97
N GLY A 110 -3.50 -6.69 9.59
CA GLY A 110 -3.82 -5.56 10.46
C GLY A 110 -2.68 -4.56 10.66
N ASP A 111 -1.61 -4.64 9.86
CA ASP A 111 -0.52 -3.67 9.91
C ASP A 111 -1.03 -2.26 9.62
N ASN A 112 -0.47 -1.29 10.35
CA ASN A 112 -0.48 0.11 9.97
C ASN A 112 0.81 0.46 9.21
N LEU A 113 0.96 1.72 8.79
CA LEU A 113 2.13 2.14 8.01
C LEU A 113 3.45 1.85 8.71
N GLU A 114 3.58 2.16 10.00
CA GLU A 114 4.81 1.94 10.77
C GLU A 114 5.16 0.46 10.86
N ALA A 115 4.21 -0.38 11.27
CA ALA A 115 4.39 -1.83 11.38
C ALA A 115 4.74 -2.49 10.02
N PHE A 116 4.14 -1.98 8.94
CA PHE A 116 4.47 -2.42 7.58
C PHE A 116 5.92 -2.06 7.22
N LEU A 117 6.34 -0.81 7.44
CA LEU A 117 7.69 -0.34 7.13
C LEU A 117 8.78 -1.08 7.91
N GLU A 118 8.53 -1.46 9.17
CA GLU A 118 9.46 -2.24 9.99
C GLU A 118 9.71 -3.66 9.48
N LYS A 119 8.75 -4.25 8.74
CA LYS A 119 8.85 -5.61 8.20
C LYS A 119 9.53 -5.68 6.83
N LEU A 120 9.77 -4.53 6.20
CA LEU A 120 10.45 -4.46 4.91
C LEU A 120 11.92 -4.84 5.05
N ILE A 121 12.45 -5.55 4.05
CA ILE A 121 13.86 -5.97 4.01
C ILE A 121 14.53 -5.48 2.72
N GLU A 122 15.86 -5.35 2.74
CA GLU A 122 16.63 -5.00 1.53
C GLU A 122 16.39 -5.99 0.37
N SER A 123 16.29 -5.44 -0.84
CA SER A 123 16.03 -6.18 -2.08
C SER A 123 17.20 -7.03 -2.55
#